data_AF-A0A101DJ51-F1
#
_entry.id   AF-A0A101DJ51-F1
#
_cell.length_a   1.000
_cell.length_b   1.000
_cell.length_c   1.000
_cell.angle_alpha   90.00
_cell.angle_beta   90.00
_cell.angle_gamma   90.00
#
_symmetry.space_group_name_H-M   'P 1'
#
loop_
_entity.id
_entity.type
_entity.pdbx_description
1 polymer ?
#
loop_
_entity_poly.entity_id
_entity_poly.type
_entity_poly.pdbx_seq_one_letter_code
_entity_poly.pdbx_strand_id
1 'polypeptide(L)'
;MEKLLQNLAEKLLEIDEASLTSLWEKYFNLVQNFQPTNQWERDFLVFSFIQSLKWKNQFFNLQLKKGNSKEELSRPNKRTQGNKASKVIAFPAPQKGK
;
A
#
# COMPACT_ATOMS: atom_id res chain seq x y z
N MET A 1 21.70 -6.74 25.75
CA MET A 1 20.71 -5.73 25.30
C MET A 1 20.27 -5.98 23.86
N GLU A 2 21.20 -6.17 22.92
CA GLU A 2 20.91 -6.50 21.51
C GLU A 2 19.97 -7.70 21.32
N LYS A 3 20.22 -8.81 22.02
CA LYS A 3 19.38 -10.02 21.93
C LYS A 3 17.90 -9.77 22.30
N LEU A 4 17.63 -8.83 23.20
CA LEU A 4 16.25 -8.46 23.56
C LEU A 4 15.56 -7.70 22.43
N LEU A 5 16.28 -6.79 21.77
CA LEU A 5 15.77 -6.04 20.62
C LEU A 5 15.54 -6.96 19.42
N GLN A 6 16.42 -7.94 19.19
CA GLN A 6 16.24 -8.96 18.15
C GLN A 6 14.99 -9.82 18.41
N ASN A 7 14.83 -10.35 19.63
CA ASN A 7 13.63 -11.12 20.00
C ASN A 7 12.34 -10.28 19.86
N LEU A 8 12.41 -8.98 20.17
CA LEU A 8 11.28 -8.07 20.01
C LEU A 8 10.97 -7.81 18.53
N ALA A 9 12.00 -7.68 17.69
CA ALA A 9 11.84 -7.55 16.25
C ALA A 9 11.20 -8.81 15.63
N GLU A 10 11.63 -10.01 16.04
CA GLU A 10 11.01 -11.28 15.60
C GLU A 10 9.52 -11.32 15.95
N LYS A 11 9.16 -11.02 17.21
CA LYS A 11 7.76 -10.95 17.64
C LYS A 11 6.93 -9.92 16.88
N LEU A 12 7.53 -8.78 16.54
CA LEU A 12 6.89 -7.72 15.76
C LEU A 12 6.67 -8.13 14.30
N LEU A 13 7.54 -8.97 13.73
CA LEU A 13 7.41 -9.47 12.36
C LEU A 13 6.29 -10.51 12.21
N GLU A 14 5.89 -11.17 13.30
CA GLU A 14 4.75 -12.10 13.32
C GLU A 14 3.38 -11.39 13.26
N ILE A 15 3.34 -10.06 13.45
CA ILE A 15 2.09 -9.30 13.45
C ILE A 15 1.64 -8.98 12.03
N ASP A 16 0.41 -9.38 11.69
CA ASP A 16 -0.22 -9.06 10.42
C ASP A 16 -0.55 -7.56 10.26
N GLU A 17 -0.50 -7.10 9.01
CA GLU A 17 -0.67 -5.68 8.63
C GLU A 17 -2.05 -5.11 8.99
N ALA A 18 -3.09 -5.95 9.00
CA ALA A 18 -4.43 -5.57 9.43
C ALA A 18 -4.46 -5.15 10.91
N SER A 19 -3.76 -5.91 11.76
CA SER A 19 -3.66 -5.65 13.19
C SER A 19 -2.83 -4.39 13.50
N LEU A 20 -1.85 -4.08 12.64
CA LEU A 20 -1.04 -2.86 12.79
C LEU A 20 -1.84 -1.58 12.52
N THR A 21 -2.83 -1.63 11.62
CA THR A 21 -3.62 -0.44 11.26
C THR A 21 -4.55 -0.02 12.40
N SER A 22 -5.22 -0.97 13.05
CA SER A 22 -6.10 -0.68 14.20
C SER A 22 -5.31 -0.25 15.44
N LEU A 23 -4.15 -0.87 15.70
CA LEU A 23 -3.27 -0.46 16.80
C LEU A 23 -2.66 0.93 16.55
N TRP A 24 -2.37 1.26 15.29
CA TRP A 24 -1.82 2.56 14.93
C TRP A 24 -2.70 3.72 15.37
N GLU A 25 -3.99 3.69 15.05
CA GLU A 25 -4.92 4.77 15.39
C GLU A 25 -5.03 4.97 16.91
N LYS A 26 -5.07 3.85 17.66
CA LYS A 26 -5.09 3.88 19.12
C LYS A 26 -3.85 4.59 19.69
N TYR A 27 -2.66 4.15 19.30
CA TYR A 27 -1.43 4.72 19.84
C TYR A 27 -1.17 6.13 19.32
N PHE A 28 -1.56 6.44 18.08
CA PHE A 28 -1.49 7.79 17.52
C PHE A 28 -2.26 8.80 18.38
N ASN A 29 -3.50 8.49 18.75
CA ASN A 29 -4.31 9.37 19.60
C ASN A 29 -3.71 9.55 21.01
N LEU A 30 -3.08 8.51 21.55
CA LEU A 30 -2.41 8.56 22.85
C LEU A 30 -1.16 9.44 22.81
N VAL A 31 -0.32 9.30 21.78
CA VAL A 31 0.95 10.04 21.68
C VAL A 31 0.75 11.48 21.23
N GLN A 32 -0.34 11.78 20.50
CA GLN A 32 -0.67 13.13 20.02
C GLN A 32 -0.79 14.14 21.17
N ASN A 33 -1.29 13.68 22.33
CA ASN A 33 -1.37 14.47 23.54
C ASN A 33 -0.11 14.24 24.38
N PHE A 34 0.90 15.09 24.17
CA PHE A 34 2.15 15.00 24.93
C PHE A 34 1.89 15.08 26.44
N GLN A 35 2.39 14.09 27.17
CA GLN A 35 2.47 14.15 28.63
C GLN A 35 3.85 13.69 29.10
N PRO A 36 4.49 14.38 30.05
CA PRO A 36 5.77 13.97 30.61
C PRO A 36 5.57 12.84 31.64
N THR A 37 5.06 11.70 31.19
CA THR A 37 4.81 10.52 32.05
C THR A 37 5.50 9.28 31.48
N ASN A 38 5.91 8.39 32.38
CA ASN A 38 6.46 7.08 32.01
C ASN A 38 5.50 6.26 31.12
N GLN A 39 4.19 6.49 31.27
CA GLN A 39 3.18 5.82 30.45
C GLN A 39 3.20 6.36 29.02
N TRP A 40 3.26 7.68 28.85
CA TRP A 40 3.37 8.30 27.53
C TRP A 40 4.65 7.86 26.80
N GLU A 41 5.78 7.76 27.50
CA GLU A 41 7.03 7.25 26.90
C GLU A 41 6.87 5.81 26.39
N ARG A 42 6.19 4.95 27.14
CA ARG A 42 5.88 3.58 26.72
C ARG A 42 4.97 3.56 25.50
N ASP A 43 3.90 4.36 25.50
CA ASP A 43 2.97 4.46 24.38
C ASP A 43 3.65 5.00 23.12
N PHE A 44 4.58 5.95 23.28
CA PHE A 44 5.43 6.47 22.21
C PHE A 44 6.39 5.44 21.63
N LEU A 45 7.02 4.62 22.48
CA LEU A 45 7.86 3.51 22.01
C LEU A 45 7.04 2.48 21.22
N VAL A 46 5.87 2.11 21.71
CA VAL A 46 4.96 1.19 20.97
C VAL A 46 4.54 1.79 19.64
N PHE A 47 4.16 3.06 19.60
CA PHE A 47 3.86 3.78 18.36
C PHE A 47 5.04 3.76 17.38
N SER A 48 6.26 3.99 17.87
CA SER A 48 7.49 4.01 17.07
C SER A 48 7.80 2.64 16.45
N PHE A 49 7.53 1.55 17.18
CA PHE A 49 7.66 0.19 16.62
C PHE A 49 6.64 -0.06 15.50
N ILE A 50 5.38 0.35 15.69
CA ILE A 50 4.35 0.24 14.65
C ILE A 50 4.75 1.06 13.42
N GLN A 51 5.29 2.28 13.60
CA GLN A 51 5.82 3.08 12.48
C GLN A 51 6.93 2.37 11.73
N SER A 52 7.87 1.78 12.47
CA SER A 52 9.02 1.09 11.88
C SER A 52 8.58 -0.09 11.00
N LEU A 53 7.57 -0.85 11.43
CA LEU A 53 6.98 -1.93 10.63
C LEU A 53 6.26 -1.44 9.38
N LYS A 54 5.41 -0.40 9.50
CA LYS A 54 4.74 0.19 8.32
C LYS A 54 5.75 0.73 7.32
N TRP A 55 6.80 1.38 7.80
CA TRP A 55 7.88 1.89 6.95
C TRP A 55 8.63 0.75 6.26
N LYS A 56 8.95 -0.34 6.97
CA LYS A 56 9.54 -1.56 6.39
C LYS A 56 8.65 -2.11 5.26
N ASN A 57 7.34 -2.21 5.48
CA ASN A 57 6.40 -2.72 4.48
C ASN A 57 6.32 -1.79 3.25
N GLN A 58 6.22 -0.48 3.47
CA GLN A 58 6.25 0.51 2.39
C GLN A 58 7.55 0.43 1.59
N PHE A 59 8.69 0.35 2.27
CA PHE A 59 9.99 0.22 1.64
C PHE A 59 10.09 -1.05 0.80
N PHE A 60 9.67 -2.20 1.34
CA PHE A 60 9.67 -3.46 0.61
C PHE A 60 8.80 -3.38 -0.66
N ASN A 61 7.60 -2.83 -0.55
CA ASN A 61 6.70 -2.61 -1.68
C ASN A 61 7.30 -1.67 -2.75
N LEU A 62 8.04 -0.63 -2.34
CA LEU A 62 8.76 0.25 -3.26
C LEU A 62 9.90 -0.46 -3.97
N GLN A 63 10.67 -1.29 -3.26
CA GLN A 63 11.78 -2.05 -3.84
C GLN A 63 11.28 -3.13 -4.79
N LEU A 64 10.18 -3.82 -4.47
CA LEU A 64 9.52 -4.75 -5.39
C LEU A 64 9.03 -4.03 -6.66
N LYS A 65 8.40 -2.85 -6.53
CA LYS A 65 8.00 -2.05 -7.70
C LYS A 65 9.20 -1.68 -8.57
N LYS A 66 10.31 -1.23 -7.97
CA LYS A 66 11.56 -0.92 -8.70
C LYS A 66 12.22 -2.15 -9.33
N GLY A 67 12.15 -3.31 -8.67
CA GLY A 67 12.62 -4.59 -9.20
C GLY A 67 11.80 -5.05 -10.40
N ASN A 68 10.46 -4.95 -10.30
CA ASN A 68 9.55 -5.25 -11.40
C ASN A 68 9.62 -4.22 -12.55
N SER A 69 10.10 -3.00 -12.27
CA SER A 69 10.34 -1.97 -13.30
C SER A 69 11.55 -2.29 -14.19
N LYS A 70 12.46 -3.19 -13.77
CA LYS A 70 13.58 -3.64 -14.61
C LYS A 70 13.20 -4.74 -15.61
N GLU A 71 12.04 -5.39 -15.45
CA GLU A 71 11.51 -6.35 -16.44
C GLU A 71 10.62 -5.69 -17.51
N GLU A 72 10.26 -4.41 -17.36
CA GLU A 72 9.42 -3.67 -18.31
C GLU A 72 10.20 -3.04 -19.47
N LEU A 73 11.37 -3.58 -19.82
CA LEU A 73 12.04 -3.31 -21.12
C LEU A 73 12.13 -4.54 -22.04
N SER A 74 11.56 -5.69 -21.65
CA SER A 74 11.61 -6.91 -22.46
C SER A 74 10.29 -7.69 -22.46
N ARG A 75 9.16 -7.03 -22.74
CA ARG A 75 7.93 -7.73 -23.15
C ARG A 75 7.48 -7.18 -24.50
N PRO A 76 7.46 -7.99 -25.58
CA PRO A 76 6.95 -7.53 -26.85
C PRO A 76 5.46 -7.25 -26.69
N ASN A 77 5.09 -6.04 -27.13
CA ASN A 77 3.75 -5.50 -27.15
C ASN A 77 2.74 -6.51 -27.73
N LYS A 78 1.92 -7.08 -26.86
CA LYS A 78 0.64 -7.70 -27.24
C LYS A 78 -0.45 -7.19 -26.32
N ARG A 79 -1.01 -6.02 -26.64
CA ARG A 79 -2.47 -5.82 -26.76
C ARG A 79 -2.83 -4.36 -27.07
N THR A 80 -3.23 -4.14 -28.32
CA THR A 80 -4.43 -3.32 -28.62
C THR A 80 -5.09 -3.83 -29.90
N GLN A 81 -5.85 -4.92 -29.78
CA GLN A 81 -7.05 -5.11 -30.59
C GLN A 81 -8.22 -5.20 -29.63
N GLY A 82 -8.60 -4.03 -29.11
CA GLY A 82 -9.88 -3.81 -28.45
C GLY A 82 -10.84 -3.20 -29.46
N ASN A 83 -11.74 -4.05 -29.95
CA ASN A 83 -13.05 -3.75 -30.54
C ASN A 83 -13.44 -2.27 -30.61
N LYS A 84 -13.45 -1.72 -31.83
CA LYS A 84 -14.29 -0.56 -32.18
C LYS A 84 -15.39 -1.02 -33.12
N ALA A 85 -16.52 -1.47 -32.58
CA ALA A 85 -17.78 -1.56 -33.33
C ALA A 85 -18.99 -1.68 -32.39
N SER A 86 -19.29 -0.64 -31.61
CA SER A 86 -20.64 -0.41 -31.10
C SER A 86 -21.00 1.05 -31.33
N LYS A 87 -21.50 1.35 -32.53
CA LYS A 87 -22.45 2.44 -32.76
C LYS A 87 -23.20 2.23 -34.08
N VAL A 88 -24.19 1.31 -34.06
CA VAL A 88 -25.25 1.30 -35.08
C VAL A 88 -26.21 2.42 -34.71
N ILE A 89 -26.02 3.60 -35.30
CA ILE A 89 -27.09 4.59 -35.44
C ILE A 89 -27.73 4.30 -36.79
N ALA A 90 -28.96 3.80 -36.79
CA ALA A 90 -29.75 3.65 -38.00
C ALA A 90 -30.08 5.05 -38.56
N PHE A 91 -29.66 5.33 -39.79
CA PHE A 91 -30.14 6.45 -40.60
C PHE A 91 -31.03 5.89 -41.72
N PRO A 92 -32.27 6.38 -41.90
CA PRO A 92 -33.10 5.98 -43.04
C PRO A 92 -32.56 6.61 -44.32
N ALA A 93 -32.53 5.82 -45.40
CA ALA A 93 -32.02 6.24 -46.70
C ALA A 93 -32.98 7.24 -47.40
N PRO A 94 -32.45 8.24 -48.13
CA PRO A 94 -33.27 9.16 -48.92
C PRO A 94 -33.63 8.53 -50.27
N GLN A 95 -34.91 8.33 -50.53
CA GLN A 95 -35.41 8.01 -51.88
C GLN A 95 -35.49 9.31 -52.69
N LYS A 96 -34.57 9.49 -53.64
CA LYS A 96 -34.71 10.49 -54.73
C LYS A 96 -35.57 9.87 -55.83
N GLY A 97 -36.65 10.56 -56.18
CA GLY A 97 -37.59 10.13 -57.21
C GLY A 97 -37.05 10.14 -58.63
N LYS A 98 -37.76 9.39 -59.47
CA LYS A 98 -38.18 9.75 -60.83
C LYS A 98 -39.54 9.11 -61.08
#